data_AF-A0A2S7N314-F1
#
_entry.id   AF-A0A2S7N314-F1
#
_cell.length_a   1.000
_cell.length_b   1.000
_cell.length_c   1.000
_cell.angle_alpha   90.00
_cell.angle_beta   90.00
_cell.angle_gamma   90.00
#
_symmetry.space_group_name_H-M   'P 1'
#
loop_
_entity.id
_entity.type
_entity.pdbx_description
1 polymer ?
#
loop_
_entity_poly.entity_id
_entity_poly.type
_entity_poly.pdbx_seq_one_letter_code
_entity_poly.pdbx_strand_id
1 'polypeptide(L)' 'MIEFTWNVFRQTGSVDTYLLLKELERQSDANQPVMQEENEELNIPLV' A
#
# COMPACT_ATOMS: atom_id res chain seq x y z
N MET A 1 5.44 -2.01 -7.31
CA MET A 1 5.28 -2.29 -5.87
C MET A 1 4.35 -3.46 -5.57
N ILE A 2 3.21 -3.61 -6.27
CA ILE A 2 2.17 -4.61 -5.93
C ILE A 2 2.68 -6.06 -5.77
N GLU A 3 3.55 -6.57 -6.64
CA GLU A 3 4.07 -7.94 -6.55
C GLU A 3 4.97 -8.16 -5.33
N PHE A 4 5.84 -7.18 -5.02
CA PHE A 4 6.72 -7.24 -3.85
C PHE A 4 5.89 -7.22 -2.57
N THR A 5 4.92 -6.31 -2.50
CA THR A 5 4.01 -6.17 -1.37
C THR A 5 3.17 -7.42 -1.13
N TRP A 6 2.61 -8.01 -2.19
CA TRP A 6 1.91 -9.29 -2.11
C TRP A 6 2.84 -10.43 -1.67
N ASN A 7 4.08 -10.46 -2.16
CA ASN A 7 5.04 -11.50 -1.79
C ASN A 7 5.43 -11.42 -0.31
N VAL A 8 5.63 -10.21 0.24
CA VAL A 8 5.92 -10.01 1.66
C VAL A 8 4.73 -10.45 2.50
N PHE A 9 3.51 -10.02 2.16
CA PHE A 9 2.31 -10.45 2.88
C PHE A 9 2.09 -11.96 2.83
N ARG A 10 2.33 -12.60 1.67
CA ARG A 10 2.23 -14.07 1.52
C ARG A 10 3.23 -14.83 2.39
N GLN A 11 4.39 -14.24 2.66
CA GLN A 11 5.43 -14.86 3.47
C GLN A 11 5.23 -14.61 4.97
N THR A 12 4.80 -13.41 5.36
CA THR A 12 4.68 -13.04 6.78
C THR A 12 3.28 -13.20 7.34
N GLY A 13 2.25 -13.18 6.49
CA GLY A 13 0.83 -13.13 6.89
C GLY A 13 0.48 -11.91 7.75
N SER A 14 1.39 -10.95 7.89
CA SER A 14 1.28 -9.85 8.85
C SER A 14 0.81 -8.58 8.15
N VAL A 15 -0.36 -8.10 8.59
CA VAL A 15 -0.93 -6.81 8.14
C VAL A 15 -0.03 -5.65 8.55
N ASP A 16 0.62 -5.73 9.71
CA ASP A 16 1.52 -4.69 10.21
C ASP A 16 2.71 -4.47 9.27
N THR A 17 3.21 -5.55 8.65
CA THR A 17 4.32 -5.47 7.69
C THR A 17 3.88 -4.73 6.41
N TYR A 18 2.66 -4.97 5.93
CA TYR A 18 2.08 -4.24 4.79
C TYR A 18 1.93 -2.75 5.09
N LEU A 19 1.40 -2.40 6.27
CA LEU A 19 1.22 -1.01 6.68
C LEU A 19 2.57 -0.28 6.82
N LEU A 20 3.59 -0.94 7.37
CA LEU A 20 4.93 -0.39 7.45
C LEU A 20 5.54 -0.17 6.05
N LEU A 21 5.34 -1.11 5.13
CA LEU A 21 5.79 -0.96 3.74
C LEU A 21 5.10 0.24 3.07
N LYS A 22 3.78 0.39 3.25
CA LYS A 22 3.02 1.54 2.73
C LYS A 22 3.51 2.88 3.29
N GLU A 23 3.88 2.90 4.56
CA GLU A 23 4.44 4.08 5.20
C GLU A 23 5.79 4.47 4.59
N LEU A 24 6.65 3.48 4.28
CA LEU A 24 7.94 3.70 3.62
C LEU A 24 7.77 4.17 2.16
N GLU A 25 6.80 3.61 1.43
CA GLU A 25 6.41 4.09 0.09
C GLU A 25 6.03 5.57 0.16
N ARG A 26 5.11 5.93 1.06
CA ARG A 26 4.65 7.32 1.25
C ARG A 26 5.79 8.29 1.57
N GLN A 27 6.75 7.89 2.39
CA GLN A 27 7.92 8.73 2.70
C GLN A 27 8.86 8.89 1.49
N SER A 28 8.95 7.86 0.64
CA SER A 28 9.78 7.88 -0.57
C SER A 28 9.15 8.74 -1.68
N ASP A 29 7.82 8.75 -1.77
CA ASP A 29 7.06 9.54 -2.75
C ASP A 29 6.92 11.02 -2.37
N ALA A 30 7.17 11.40 -1.10
CA ALA A 30 7.15 12.80 -0.67
C ALA A 30 8.18 13.72 -1.38
N ASN A 31 9.16 13.13 -2.08
CA ASN A 31 10.15 13.83 -2.90
C ASN A 31 9.83 13.85 -4.41
N GLN A 32 8.70 13.28 -4.83
CA GLN A 32 8.25 13.22 -6.24
C GLN A 32 6.89 13.94 -6.35
N PRO A 33 6.66 14.78 -7.37
CA PRO A 33 5.35 15.41 -7.57
C PRO A 33 4.32 14.30 -7.78
N VAL A 34 3.41 14.22 -6.82
CA VAL A 34 2.35 13.23 -6.63
C VAL A 34 1.67 12.87 -7.96
N MET A 35 2.00 11.71 -8.51
CA MET A 35 1.05 10.93 -9.27
C MET A 35 0.33 10.04 -8.26
N GLN A 36 -0.73 10.59 -7.68
CA GLN A 36 -1.72 9.83 -6.91
C GLN A 36 -2.31 8.79 -7.86
N GLU A 37 -1.79 7.56 -7.82
CA GLU A 37 -2.55 6.40 -8.24
C GLU A 37 -3.68 6.23 -7.21
N GLU A 38 -4.81 6.81 -7.57
CA GLU A 38 -6.17 6.63 -7.06
C GLU A 38 -6.66 5.17 -7.19
N ASN A 39 -5.90 4.21 -6.66
CA ASN A 39 -6.28 2.80 -6.47
C ASN A 39 -6.21 2.54 -4.95
N GLU A 40 -7.28 2.35 -4.19
CA GLU A 40 -8.55 1.70 -4.48
C GLU A 40 -9.68 2.39 -3.70
N GLU A 41 -10.76 2.65 -4.42
CA GLU A 41 -12.09 2.86 -3.87
C GLU A 41 -12.43 1.78 -2.80
N LEU A 42 -12.28 2.10 -1.52
CA LEU A 42 -13.12 1.50 -0.48
C LEU A 42 -14.45 2.25 -0.38
N ASN A 43 -15.13 2.41 -1.52
CA ASN A 43 -16.58 2.61 -1.52
C ASN A 43 -17.23 1.23 -1.39
N ILE A 44 -17.21 0.68 -0.18
CA ILE A 44 -18.14 -0.38 0.18
C ILE A 44 -19.45 0.33 0.55
N PRO A 45 -20.50 0.29 -0.29
CA PRO A 45 -21.82 0.64 0.21
C PRO A 45 -22.18 -0.36 1.32
N LEU A 46 -22.27 0.12 2.57
CA LEU A 46 -22.98 -0.63 3.60
C LEU A 46 -24.45 -0.69 3.17
N VAL A 47 -24.91 -1.91 2.83
CA VAL A 47 -26.33 -2.26 2.77
C VAL A 47 -26.96 -2.11 4.14
#